data_AF-A0A960YCD1-F1
#
_entry.id   AF-A0A960YCD1-F1
#
_cell.length_a   1.000
_cell.length_b   1.000
_cell.length_c   1.000
_cell.angle_alpha   90.00
_cell.angle_beta   90.00
_cell.angle_gamma   90.00
#
_symmetry.space_group_name_H-M   'P 1'
#
loop_
_entity.id
_entity.type
_entity.pdbx_description
1 polymer ?
#
loop_
_entity_poly.entity_id
_entity_poly.type
_entity_poly.pdbx_seq_one_letter_code
_entity_poly.pdbx_strand_id
1 'polypeptide(L)'
;MLRYISIWNKLLKPRVSSLVLITVLPGIYLGSNTRPGAGFISIVLFGTFLMSSASFMLNQYIEKDLDAKMERTKNRPLPSGDIRPTTIAIVAF
;
A
#
# COMPACT_ATOMS: atom_id res chain seq x y z
N MET A 1 17.24 8.00 -10.18
CA MET A 1 16.63 8.24 -8.85
C MET A 1 15.13 8.57 -8.94
N LEU A 2 14.72 9.61 -9.69
CA LEU A 2 13.31 10.04 -9.78
C LEU A 2 12.34 8.96 -10.33
N ARG A 3 12.78 8.14 -11.30
CA ARG A 3 11.98 7.02 -11.84
C ARG A 3 11.61 5.98 -10.77
N TYR A 4 12.56 5.62 -9.91
CA TYR A 4 12.32 4.66 -8.82
C TYR A 4 11.28 5.17 -7.81
N ILE A 5 11.39 6.44 -7.42
CA ILE A 5 10.42 7.08 -6.51
C ILE A 5 9.01 7.06 -7.12
N SER A 6 8.89 7.35 -8.41
CA SER A 6 7.62 7.31 -9.13
C SER A 6 7.00 5.90 -9.16
N ILE A 7 7.83 4.88 -9.38
CA ILE A 7 7.39 3.48 -9.39
C ILE A 7 6.85 3.09 -8.00
N TRP A 8 7.62 3.35 -6.93
CA TRP A 8 7.19 3.04 -5.57
C TRP A 8 5.93 3.81 -5.16
N ASN A 9 5.77 5.07 -5.59
CA ASN A 9 4.53 5.82 -5.38
C ASN A 9 3.31 5.16 -6.03
N LYS A 10 3.45 4.60 -7.24
CA LYS A 10 2.37 3.87 -7.92
C LYS A 10 2.03 2.55 -7.23
N LEU A 11 3.02 1.89 -6.64
CA LEU A 11 2.84 0.63 -5.92
C LEU A 11 2.23 0.84 -4.52
N LEU A 12 2.82 1.72 -3.71
CA LEU A 12 2.40 1.99 -2.33
C LEU A 12 1.09 2.78 -2.24
N LYS A 13 0.76 3.57 -3.27
CA LYS A 13 -0.39 4.49 -3.29
C LYS A 13 -0.55 5.26 -1.97
N PRO A 14 0.46 6.07 -1.56
CA PRO A 14 0.51 6.68 -0.23
C PRO A 14 -0.72 7.54 0.10
N ARG A 15 -1.33 8.19 -0.90
CA ARG A 15 -2.59 8.94 -0.73
C ARG A 15 -3.76 8.06 -0.28
N VAL A 16 -3.86 6.83 -0.80
CA VAL A 16 -4.95 5.93 -0.42
C VAL A 16 -4.65 5.33 0.95
N SER A 17 -3.40 4.92 1.19
CA SER A 17 -2.97 4.44 2.51
C SER A 17 -3.18 5.51 3.59
N SER A 18 -2.95 6.80 3.32
CA SER A 18 -3.24 7.88 4.28
C SER A 18 -4.73 8.02 4.62
N LEU A 19 -5.63 7.77 3.65
CA LEU A 19 -7.07 7.75 3.94
C LEU A 19 -7.43 6.61 4.90
N VAL A 20 -6.81 5.45 4.74
CA VAL A 20 -6.95 4.32 5.68
C VAL A 20 -6.44 4.71 7.07
N LEU A 21 -5.30 5.39 7.17
CA LEU A 21 -4.78 5.84 8.47
C LEU A 21 -5.74 6.79 9.20
N ILE A 22 -6.41 7.68 8.47
CA ILE A 22 -7.40 8.59 9.06
C ILE A 22 -8.57 7.81 9.65
N THR A 23 -9.02 6.72 9.04
CA THR A 23 -10.12 5.90 9.59
C THR A 23 -9.71 5.03 10.77
N VAL A 24 -8.41 4.68 10.88
CA VAL A 24 -7.87 3.93 12.02
C VAL A 24 -7.89 4.75 13.30
N LEU A 25 -7.61 6.05 13.22
CA LEU A 25 -7.57 6.94 14.39
C LEU A 25 -8.83 6.89 15.25
N PRO A 26 -10.05 7.16 14.74
CA PRO A 26 -11.27 7.04 15.53
C PRO A 26 -11.50 5.61 16.03
N GLY A 27 -11.12 4.59 15.25
CA GLY A 27 -11.20 3.18 15.69
C GLY A 27 -10.37 2.90 16.95
N ILE A 28 -9.15 3.45 17.03
CA ILE A 28 -8.30 3.33 18.22
C ILE A 28 -8.97 4.01 19.44
N TYR A 29 -9.53 5.22 19.26
CA TYR A 29 -10.17 5.95 20.35
C TYR A 29 -11.48 5.30 20.81
N LEU A 30 -12.29 4.78 19.89
CA LEU A 30 -13.55 4.09 20.22
C LEU A 30 -13.31 2.74 20.88
N GLY A 31 -12.23 2.04 20.52
CA GLY A 31 -11.89 0.74 21.09
C GLY A 31 -11.14 0.81 22.43
N SER A 32 -10.73 2.00 22.88
CA SER A 32 -9.94 2.18 24.10
C SER A 32 -10.76 2.78 25.23
N ASN A 33 -10.80 2.13 26.39
CA ASN A 33 -11.46 2.67 27.59
C ASN A 33 -10.72 3.88 28.20
N THR A 34 -9.44 4.03 27.88
CA THR A 34 -8.58 5.12 28.34
C THR A 34 -7.89 5.78 27.15
N ARG A 35 -7.38 7.01 27.32
CA ARG A 35 -6.63 7.69 26.27
C ARG A 35 -5.46 6.82 25.79
N PRO A 36 -5.40 6.43 24.51
CA PRO A 36 -4.31 5.60 24.01
C PRO A 36 -2.98 6.35 24.07
N GLY A 37 -1.92 5.65 24.45
CA GLY A 37 -0.57 6.22 24.48
C GLY A 37 -0.07 6.56 23.07
N ALA A 38 0.69 7.65 22.94
CA ALA A 38 1.22 8.10 21.65
C ALA A 38 2.07 7.02 20.94
N GLY A 39 2.88 6.26 21.69
CA GLY A 39 3.67 5.16 21.13
C GLY A 39 2.81 4.04 20.53
N PHE A 40 1.70 3.68 21.18
CA PHE A 40 0.76 2.69 20.66
C PHE A 40 0.11 3.19 19.35
N ILE A 41 -0.36 4.43 19.33
CA ILE A 41 -0.94 5.05 18.13
C ILE A 41 0.07 5.03 16.98
N SER A 42 1.32 5.43 17.23
CA SER A 42 2.38 5.42 16.21
C SER A 42 2.64 4.03 15.64
N ILE A 43 2.72 2.99 16.48
CA ILE A 43 2.93 1.61 16.04
C ILE A 43 1.76 1.11 15.20
N VAL A 44 0.53 1.36 15.64
CA VAL A 44 -0.68 0.92 14.91
C VAL A 44 -0.79 1.63 13.56
N LEU A 45 -0.55 2.95 13.50
CA LEU A 45 -0.57 3.70 12.25
C LEU A 45 0.53 3.21 11.30
N PHE A 46 1.74 2.99 11.80
CA PHE A 46 2.83 2.49 10.97
C PHE A 46 2.54 1.08 10.43
N GLY A 47 2.10 0.16 11.29
CA GLY A 47 1.70 -1.18 10.88
C GLY A 47 0.54 -1.17 9.87
N THR A 48 -0.46 -0.30 10.08
CA THR A 48 -1.58 -0.18 9.14
C THR A 48 -1.13 0.40 7.79
N PHE A 49 -0.19 1.35 7.78
CA PHE A 49 0.37 1.87 6.55
C PHE A 49 1.07 0.79 5.74
N LEU A 50 1.87 -0.06 6.40
CA LEU A 50 2.54 -1.19 5.78
C LEU A 50 1.54 -2.21 5.24
N MET A 51 0.55 -2.60 6.05
CA MET A 51 -0.48 -3.57 5.66
C MET A 51 -1.32 -3.08 4.48
N SER A 52 -1.75 -1.80 4.49
CA SER A 52 -2.50 -1.20 3.39
C SER A 52 -1.67 -1.16 2.10
N SER A 53 -0.40 -0.80 2.21
CA SER A 53 0.52 -0.76 1.07
C SER A 53 0.79 -2.15 0.49
N ALA A 54 0.99 -3.16 1.34
CA ALA A 54 1.14 -4.55 0.94
C ALA A 54 -0.12 -5.07 0.22
N SER A 55 -1.32 -4.75 0.73
CA SER A 55 -2.59 -5.09 0.06
C SER A 55 -2.69 -4.50 -1.35
N PHE A 56 -2.28 -3.23 -1.54
CA PHE A 56 -2.25 -2.63 -2.88
C PHE A 56 -1.26 -3.30 -3.83
N MET A 57 -0.09 -3.67 -3.32
CA MET A 57 0.93 -4.38 -4.09
C MET A 57 0.47 -5.79 -4.47
N LEU A 58 -0.12 -6.52 -3.54
CA LEU A 58 -0.71 -7.85 -3.77
C LEU A 58 -1.82 -7.80 -4.82
N ASN A 59 -2.72 -6.81 -4.73
CA ASN A 59 -3.76 -6.63 -5.74
C ASN A 59 -3.17 -6.44 -7.14
N GLN A 60 -2.15 -5.59 -7.27
CA GLN A 60 -1.47 -5.40 -8.56
C GLN A 60 -0.71 -6.66 -9.02
N TYR A 61 -0.12 -7.41 -8.09
CA TYR A 61 0.58 -8.65 -8.39
C TYR A 61 -0.36 -9.72 -8.94
N ILE A 62 -1.52 -9.91 -8.32
CA ILE A 62 -2.56 -10.86 -8.74
C ILE A 62 -3.16 -10.43 -10.08
N GLU A 63 -3.44 -9.15 -10.28
CA GLU A 63 -4.08 -8.62 -11.49
C GLU A 63 -3.12 -8.43 -12.68
N LYS A 64 -1.82 -8.72 -12.54
CA LYS A 64 -0.79 -8.34 -13.53
C LYS A 64 -1.14 -8.71 -14.98
N ASP A 65 -1.73 -9.89 -15.21
CA ASP A 65 -2.03 -10.42 -16.55
C ASP A 65 -3.31 -9.80 -17.13
N LEU A 66 -4.26 -9.42 -16.27
CA LEU A 66 -5.48 -8.71 -16.67
C LEU A 66 -5.17 -7.23 -16.92
N ASP A 67 -4.36 -6.62 -16.06
CA ASP A 67 -3.92 -5.24 -16.20
C ASP A 67 -3.18 -5.02 -17.53
N ALA A 68 -2.41 -6.01 -18.00
CA ALA A 68 -1.74 -5.94 -19.30
C ALA A 68 -2.71 -5.81 -20.49
N LYS A 69 -3.96 -6.27 -20.34
CA LYS A 69 -4.99 -6.26 -21.38
C LYS A 69 -5.92 -5.04 -21.31
N MET A 70 -5.83 -4.21 -20.28
CA MET A 70 -6.71 -3.06 -20.06
C MET A 70 -6.03 -1.74 -20.44
N GLU A 71 -6.69 -0.90 -21.24
CA GLU A 71 -6.11 0.40 -21.67
C GLU A 71 -5.70 1.31 -20.51
N ARG A 72 -6.48 1.30 -19.43
CA ARG A 72 -6.26 2.16 -18.26
C ARG A 72 -5.09 1.69 -17.39
N THR A 73 -4.76 0.39 -17.38
CA THR A 73 -3.82 -0.21 -16.41
C THR A 73 -2.64 -0.95 -17.04
N LYS A 74 -2.60 -1.09 -18.37
CA LYS A 74 -1.45 -1.65 -19.12
C LYS A 74 -0.10 -0.98 -18.84
N ASN A 75 -0.14 0.29 -18.43
CA ASN A 75 1.04 1.10 -18.10
C ASN A 75 1.44 1.05 -16.61
N ARG A 76 0.88 0.11 -15.82
CA ARG A 76 1.29 -0.11 -14.44
C ARG A 76 2.70 -0.76 -14.39
N PRO A 77 3.46 -0.57 -13.29
CA PRO A 77 4.85 -1.02 -13.23
C PRO A 77 5.07 -2.53 -13.44
N LEU A 78 4.08 -3.36 -13.06
CA LEU A 78 4.08 -4.81 -13.25
C LEU A 78 3.88 -5.23 -14.72
N PRO A 79 2.75 -4.89 -15.37
CA PRO A 79 2.51 -5.28 -16.76
C PRO A 79 3.49 -4.63 -17.75
N SER A 80 4.00 -3.43 -17.45
CA SER A 80 5.00 -2.75 -18.29
C SER A 80 6.42 -3.27 -18.12
N GLY A 81 6.67 -4.18 -17.16
CA GLY A 81 8.00 -4.74 -16.91
C GLY A 81 8.99 -3.79 -16.20
N ASP A 82 8.52 -2.68 -15.65
CA ASP A 82 9.35 -1.73 -14.88
C ASP A 82 9.86 -2.36 -13.56
N ILE A 83 9.11 -3.32 -12.99
CA ILE A 83 9.50 -4.09 -11.80
C ILE A 83 9.23 -5.58 -12.03
N ARG A 84 10.12 -6.43 -11.51
CA ARG A 84 9.93 -7.88 -11.52
C ARG A 84 8.81 -8.28 -10.56
N PRO A 85 7.88 -9.17 -10.98
CA PRO A 85 6.83 -9.67 -10.08
C PRO A 85 7.38 -10.31 -8.80
N THR A 86 8.54 -10.96 -8.87
CA THR A 86 9.21 -11.57 -7.71
C THR A 86 9.59 -10.54 -6.63
N THR A 87 9.98 -9.33 -7.01
CA THR A 87 10.28 -8.26 -6.05
C THR A 87 9.04 -7.87 -5.26
N ILE A 88 7.88 -7.83 -5.91
CA ILE A 88 6.62 -7.50 -5.25
C ILE A 88 6.17 -8.64 -4.34
N ALA A 89 6.33 -9.90 -4.77
CA ALA A 89 6.06 -11.05 -3.92
C ALA A 89 6.90 -11.04 -2.64
N ILE A 90 8.17 -10.64 -2.69
CA ILE A 90 9.05 -10.57 -1.51
C ILE A 90 8.71 -9.40 -0.57
N VAL A 91 8.23 -8.27 -1.12
CA VAL A 91 7.99 -7.05 -0.34
C VAL A 91 6.57 -7.01 0.23
N ALA A 92 5.61 -7.67 -0.43
CA ALA A 92 4.21 -7.63 -0.06
C ALA A 92 3.73 -8.85 0.75
N PHE A 93 4.54 -9.91 0.86
CA PHE A 93 4.36 -11.05 1.78
C PHE A 93 5.35 -10.95 2.94
#